data_AF-A0A934IV34-F1
#
_entry.id   AF-A0A934IV34-F1
#
_cell.length_a   1.000
_cell.length_b   1.000
_cell.length_c   1.000
_cell.angle_alpha   90.00
_cell.angle_beta   90.00
_cell.angle_gamma   90.00
#
_symmetry.space_group_name_H-M   'P 1'
#
loop_
_entity.id
_entity.type
_entity.pdbx_description
1 polymer ?
#
loop_
_entity_poly.entity_id
_entity_poly.type
_entity_poly.pdbx_seq_one_letter_code
_entity_poly.pdbx_strand_id
1 'polypeptide(L)' 'MTALAETGLGVTAIREVADLPGAEERRADRRAAREFPLFLGLRAVKLS' A
#
# COMPACT_ATOMS: atom_id res chain seq x y z
N MET A 1 -12.70 9.16 13.41
CA MET A 1 -11.30 9.57 13.09
C MET A 1 -10.57 8.32 12.61
N THR A 2 -9.54 8.44 11.77
CA THR A 2 -8.76 7.27 11.31
C THR A 2 -7.58 7.02 12.23
N ALA A 3 -7.21 5.75 12.46
CA ALA A 3 -6.12 5.37 13.39
C ALA A 3 -4.76 6.06 13.07
N LEU A 4 -4.50 6.36 11.79
CA LEU A 4 -3.30 7.11 11.38
C LEU A 4 -3.38 8.59 11.80
N ALA A 5 -4.53 9.24 11.62
CA ALA A 5 -4.69 10.63 12.04
C ALA A 5 -4.57 10.79 13.56
N GLU A 6 -5.07 9.82 14.33
CA GLU A 6 -4.95 9.79 15.80
C GLU A 6 -3.50 9.66 16.29
N THR A 7 -2.61 9.11 15.45
CA THR A 7 -1.17 8.98 15.74
C THR A 7 -0.34 10.15 15.22
N GLY A 8 -0.98 11.21 14.73
CA GLY A 8 -0.29 12.37 14.14
C GLY A 8 0.32 12.04 12.77
N LEU A 9 -0.24 11.08 12.04
CA LEU A 9 0.20 10.70 10.69
C LEU A 9 -0.87 11.08 9.66
N GLY A 10 -0.45 11.86 8.66
CA GLY A 10 -1.26 12.19 7.50
C GLY A 10 -0.94 11.24 6.35
N VAL A 11 -1.92 10.48 5.87
CA VAL A 11 -1.76 9.60 4.70
C VAL A 11 -1.60 10.46 3.44
N THR A 12 -0.53 10.21 2.69
CA THR A 12 -0.22 10.92 1.44
C THR A 12 -0.39 10.06 0.20
N ALA A 13 -0.31 8.74 0.33
CA ALA A 13 -0.64 7.81 -0.75
C ALA A 13 -1.07 6.44 -0.21
N ILE A 14 -1.95 5.79 -0.95
CA ILE A 14 -2.36 4.40 -0.76
C ILE A 14 -2.14 3.69 -2.09
N ARG A 15 -1.48 2.53 -2.06
CA ARG A 15 -1.21 1.72 -3.27
C ARG A 15 -1.29 0.23 -2.94
N GLU A 16 -1.71 -0.57 -3.90
CA GLU A 16 -1.57 -2.01 -3.78
C GLU A 16 -0.10 -2.41 -3.97
N VAL A 17 0.37 -3.36 -3.16
CA VAL A 17 1.77 -3.83 -3.23
C VAL A 17 2.07 -4.47 -4.60
N ALA A 18 1.07 -5.01 -5.28
CA ALA A 18 1.19 -5.57 -6.63
C ALA A 18 1.65 -4.56 -7.69
N ASP A 19 1.44 -3.26 -7.44
CA ASP A 19 1.82 -2.17 -8.34
C ASP A 19 3.20 -1.57 -8.00
N LEU A 20 3.92 -2.13 -7.01
CA LEU A 20 5.27 -1.69 -6.67
C LEU A 20 6.31 -2.21 -7.68
N PRO A 21 7.13 -1.32 -8.27
CA PRO A 21 8.24 -1.74 -9.12
C PRO A 21 9.28 -2.46 -8.25
N GLY A 22 9.57 -3.73 -8.57
CA GLY A 22 10.50 -4.56 -7.81
C GLY A 22 9.85 -5.51 -6.80
N ALA A 23 8.52 -5.56 -6.71
CA ALA A 23 7.87 -6.77 -6.23
C ALA A 23 8.27 -7.87 -7.20
N GLU A 24 9.24 -8.70 -6.79
CA GLU A 24 9.72 -9.81 -7.58
C GLU A 24 8.53 -10.68 -8.03
N GLU A 25 8.79 -11.46 -9.07
CA GLU A 25 7.99 -12.61 -9.45
C GLU A 25 6.89 -12.40 -10.50
N ARG A 26 6.50 -13.54 -11.05
CA ARG A 26 6.26 -13.78 -12.47
C ARG A 26 4.91 -13.18 -12.87
N ARG A 27 4.63 -13.09 -14.18
CA ARG A 27 3.32 -12.57 -14.68
C ARG A 27 2.10 -13.23 -14.01
N ALA A 28 2.22 -14.48 -13.56
CA ALA A 28 1.18 -15.21 -12.84
C ALA A 28 0.90 -14.62 -11.44
N ASP A 29 1.95 -14.29 -10.67
CA ASP A 29 1.84 -13.76 -9.31
C ASP A 29 1.24 -12.35 -9.30
N ARG A 30 1.62 -11.52 -10.30
CA ARG A 30 1.01 -10.20 -10.50
C ARG A 30 -0.48 -10.28 -10.85
N ARG A 31 -0.92 -11.31 -11.59
CA ARG A 31 -2.34 -11.47 -11.94
C ARG A 31 -3.16 -11.90 -10.73
N ALA A 32 -2.66 -12.86 -9.96
CA ALA A 32 -3.30 -13.30 -8.72
C ALA A 32 -3.40 -12.15 -7.70
N ALA A 33 -2.34 -11.35 -7.56
CA ALA A 33 -2.33 -10.20 -6.65
C ALA A 33 -3.28 -9.06 -7.05
N ARG A 34 -3.71 -8.99 -8.33
CA ARG A 34 -4.72 -8.03 -8.81
C ARG A 34 -6.15 -8.51 -8.63
N GLU A 35 -6.37 -9.82 -8.68
CA GLU A 35 -7.68 -10.43 -8.49
C GLU A 35 -8.05 -10.46 -7.00
N PHE A 36 -7.03 -10.60 -6.14
CA PHE A 36 -7.14 -10.51 -4.69
C PHE A 36 -5.98 -9.68 -4.13
N PRO A 37 -6.19 -8.38 -3.83
CA PRO A 37 -5.13 -7.54 -3.27
C PRO A 37 -4.77 -8.01 -1.87
N LEU A 38 -3.67 -8.76 -1.75
CA LEU A 38 -3.21 -9.36 -0.49
C LEU A 38 -2.61 -8.35 0.48
N PHE A 39 -2.01 -7.27 -0.04
CA PHE A 39 -1.28 -6.30 0.77
C PHE A 39 -1.49 -4.87 0.27
N LEU A 40 -1.74 -3.97 1.23
CA LEU A 40 -1.88 -2.53 1.00
C LEU A 40 -0.64 -1.80 1.49
N GLY A 41 0.00 -1.04 0.60
CA GLY A 41 1.06 -0.11 0.93
C GLY A 41 0.51 1.26 1.27
N LEU A 42 0.92 1.80 2.41
CA LEU A 42 0.55 3.14 2.88
C LEU A 42 1.79 4.03 2.91
N ARG A 43 1.67 5.27 2.40
CA ARG A 43 2.65 6.33 2.59
C ARG A 43 2.02 7.40 3.48
N ALA A 44 2.72 7.78 4.54
CA ALA A 44 2.26 8.82 5.45
C ALA A 44 3.41 9.77 5.82
N VAL A 45 3.06 10.99 6.22
CA VAL A 45 3.97 11.99 6.77
C VAL A 45 3.57 12.31 8.20
N LYS A 46 4.55 12.65 9.03
CA LYS A 46 4.29 13.15 10.38
C LYS A 46 3.68 14.53 10.29
N LEU A 47 2.49 14.68 10.86
CA LEU A 47 1.84 15.96 11.09
C LEU A 47 2.40 16.49 12.40
N SER A 48 3.25 17.51 12.29
CA SER A 48 3.82 18.27 13.41
C SER A 48 2.73 18.94 14.24
#